data_AF-A0A1R3FH54-F1
#
_entry.id   AF-A0A1R3FH54-F1
#
_cell.length_a   1.000
_cell.length_b   1.000
_cell.length_c   1.000
_cell.angle_alpha   90.00
_cell.angle_beta   90.00
_cell.angle_gamma   90.00
#
_symmetry.space_group_name_H-M   'P 1'
#
loop_
_entity.id
_entity.type
_entity.pdbx_description
1 polymer ?
#
loop_
_entity_poly.entity_id
_entity_poly.type
_entity_poly.pdbx_seq_one_letter_code
_entity_poly.pdbx_strand_id
1 'polypeptide(L)'
;MISVRCGITGFENPTLPFRMKRLSLTELFVHSPTSMKLVECPVRSTSLGVDKDDWLLIDTALTPGSCDTVLLRNHDELFVMKWSDAAAHFSDDFDCETITLGVITLSIHHLLLTKPIPEHDSLSELDLDSLLNTQSYSSLLCKAEGNSMLPFVASGDLLVLDRQVEIVEGDAVILVLNNELVLKRIDRENRLLYSDNPSFETHQVNKNDKVKVHGAVRHSLKIWRKPKCLPS
;
A
#
# COMPACT_ATOMS: atom_id res chain seq x y z
N MET A 1 61.88 -20.46 19.22
CA MET A 1 60.58 -20.52 19.91
C MET A 1 59.79 -19.29 19.49
N ILE A 2 58.92 -19.42 18.48
CA ILE A 2 58.20 -18.31 17.86
C ILE A 2 56.86 -18.18 18.60
N SER A 3 56.69 -17.06 19.31
CA SER A 3 55.42 -16.70 19.96
C SER A 3 54.58 -15.88 18.99
N VAL A 4 53.50 -16.46 18.46
CA VAL A 4 52.46 -15.73 17.72
C VAL A 4 51.43 -15.22 18.72
N ARG A 5 51.25 -13.91 18.81
CA ARG A 5 50.10 -13.28 19.48
C ARG A 5 49.13 -12.79 18.43
N CYS A 6 47.87 -13.23 18.51
CA CYS A 6 46.77 -12.72 17.71
C CYS A 6 46.03 -11.66 18.52
N GLY A 7 46.02 -10.41 18.05
CA GLY A 7 45.14 -9.37 18.57
C GLY A 7 43.81 -9.45 17.82
N ILE A 8 42.72 -9.77 18.52
CA ILE A 8 41.37 -9.63 17.98
C ILE A 8 41.03 -8.14 18.09
N THR A 9 41.34 -7.36 17.07
CA THR A 9 40.73 -6.04 16.91
C THR A 9 39.31 -6.27 16.40
N GLY A 10 38.33 -6.15 17.30
CA GLY A 10 36.94 -6.01 16.90
C GLY A 10 36.83 -4.81 15.97
N PHE A 11 36.61 -5.06 14.68
CA PHE A 11 36.18 -4.00 13.79
C PHE A 11 34.81 -3.56 14.28
N GLU A 12 34.74 -2.37 14.87
CA GLU A 12 33.47 -1.68 15.05
C GLU A 12 32.77 -1.67 13.69
N ASN A 13 31.54 -2.16 13.66
CA ASN A 13 30.79 -2.30 12.41
C ASN A 13 30.71 -0.92 11.71
N PRO A 14 31.37 -0.73 10.55
CA PRO A 14 31.50 0.57 9.89
C PRO A 14 30.17 1.11 9.34
N THR A 15 29.08 0.34 9.45
CA THR A 15 27.72 0.77 9.10
C THR A 15 26.94 1.40 10.25
N LEU A 16 27.48 1.44 11.48
CA LEU A 16 26.84 2.05 12.65
C LEU A 16 26.38 3.51 12.43
N PRO A 17 27.16 4.43 11.81
CA PRO A 17 26.68 5.79 11.52
C PRO A 17 25.74 5.88 10.31
N PHE A 18 25.61 4.81 9.50
CA PHE A 18 24.69 4.72 8.37
C PHE A 18 23.48 3.84 8.68
N ARG A 19 22.95 3.92 9.90
CA ARG A 19 21.56 3.52 10.15
C ARG A 19 20.67 4.55 9.47
N MET A 20 20.57 4.47 8.13
CA MET A 20 19.54 5.17 7.35
C MET A 20 18.26 5.07 8.17
N LYS A 21 17.75 6.22 8.63
CA LYS A 21 16.53 6.28 9.43
C LYS A 21 15.50 5.43 8.66
N ARG A 22 15.06 4.33 9.27
CA ARG A 22 14.07 3.47 8.62
C ARG A 22 12.89 4.35 8.26
N LEU A 23 12.44 4.25 7.01
CA LEU A 23 11.27 4.98 6.57
C LEU A 23 10.08 4.51 7.43
N SER A 24 9.57 5.39 8.30
CA SER A 24 8.38 5.12 9.10
C SER A 24 7.17 5.61 8.31
N LEU A 25 6.28 4.68 7.95
CA LEU A 25 5.02 5.01 7.29
C LEU A 25 4.15 5.89 8.20
N THR A 26 4.19 5.65 9.51
CA THR A 26 3.47 6.47 10.48
C THR A 26 3.98 7.91 10.44
N GLU A 27 5.29 8.15 10.52
CA GLU A 27 5.86 9.51 10.41
C GLU A 27 5.58 10.17 9.05
N LEU A 28 5.52 9.39 7.97
CA LEU A 28 5.30 9.92 6.63
C LEU A 28 3.85 10.34 6.36
N PHE A 29 2.89 9.52 6.78
CA PHE A 29 1.49 9.67 6.39
C PHE A 29 0.60 10.22 7.51
N VAL A 30 0.96 9.98 8.79
CA VAL A 30 0.17 10.39 9.95
C VAL A 30 0.69 11.72 10.49
N HIS A 31 0.23 12.82 9.90
CA HIS A 31 0.67 14.16 10.27
C HIS A 31 -0.16 14.78 11.40
N SER A 32 -1.38 14.29 11.65
CA SER A 32 -2.26 14.76 12.73
C SER A 32 -3.00 13.57 13.35
N PRO A 33 -2.35 12.81 14.25
CA PRO A 33 -2.88 11.55 14.77
C PRO A 33 -4.28 11.63 15.39
N THR A 34 -4.65 12.78 15.97
CA THR A 34 -5.94 12.97 16.65
C THR A 34 -7.11 13.25 15.70
N SER A 35 -6.85 13.76 14.48
CA SER A 35 -7.89 14.02 13.48
C SER A 35 -7.97 12.93 12.41
N MET A 36 -6.90 12.16 12.26
CA MET A 36 -6.81 11.09 11.28
C MET A 36 -7.38 9.78 11.83
N LYS A 37 -8.08 9.05 10.96
CA LYS A 37 -8.72 7.77 11.28
C LYS A 37 -8.50 6.77 10.15
N LEU A 38 -8.41 5.50 10.49
CA LEU A 38 -8.40 4.41 9.53
C LEU A 38 -9.80 3.81 9.41
N VAL A 39 -10.31 3.65 8.20
CA VAL A 39 -11.66 3.14 7.94
C VAL A 39 -11.60 2.09 6.84
N GLU A 40 -12.36 1.01 6.96
CA GLU A 40 -12.48 0.01 5.90
C GLU A 40 -13.32 0.57 4.75
N CYS A 41 -12.88 0.34 3.52
CA CYS A 41 -13.58 0.76 2.34
C CYS A 41 -14.87 -0.04 2.19
N PRO A 42 -16.04 0.63 2.19
CA PRO A 42 -17.34 -0.04 2.18
C PRO A 42 -17.66 -0.68 0.83
N VAL A 43 -17.15 -0.11 -0.27
CA VAL A 43 -17.57 -0.41 -1.64
C VAL A 43 -16.37 -0.38 -2.58
N ARG A 44 -16.30 -1.36 -3.49
CA ARG A 44 -15.33 -1.40 -4.57
C ARG A 44 -15.60 -0.28 -5.59
N SER A 45 -14.57 0.52 -5.86
CA SER A 45 -14.58 1.58 -6.87
C SER A 45 -13.41 1.42 -7.83
N THR A 46 -13.65 0.76 -8.96
CA THR A 46 -12.63 0.54 -10.01
C THR A 46 -12.10 1.83 -10.62
N SER A 47 -12.94 2.89 -10.72
CA SER A 47 -12.53 4.20 -11.26
C SER A 47 -11.53 4.93 -10.38
N LEU A 48 -11.61 4.73 -9.06
CA LEU A 48 -10.64 5.22 -8.08
C LEU A 48 -9.51 4.20 -7.84
N GLY A 49 -9.71 2.96 -8.25
CA GLY A 49 -8.80 1.85 -7.99
C GLY A 49 -8.69 1.55 -6.50
N VAL A 50 -9.83 1.49 -5.83
CA VAL A 50 -9.99 1.11 -4.42
C VAL A 50 -10.94 -0.08 -4.40
N ASP A 51 -10.57 -1.15 -3.71
CA ASP A 51 -11.42 -2.32 -3.53
C ASP A 51 -12.26 -2.23 -2.25
N LYS A 52 -13.23 -3.12 -2.13
CA LYS A 52 -13.89 -3.37 -0.84
C LYS A 52 -12.84 -3.90 0.16
N ASP A 53 -12.97 -3.53 1.43
CA ASP A 53 -12.07 -3.94 2.53
C ASP A 53 -10.67 -3.30 2.49
N ASP A 54 -10.35 -2.49 1.48
CA ASP A 54 -9.15 -1.63 1.48
C ASP A 54 -9.19 -0.66 2.65
N TRP A 55 -8.04 -0.36 3.26
CA TRP A 55 -8.01 0.62 4.33
C TRP A 55 -7.84 2.04 3.79
N LEU A 56 -8.70 2.93 4.27
CA LEU A 56 -8.72 4.33 3.91
C LEU A 56 -8.25 5.15 5.10
N LEU A 57 -7.15 5.86 4.91
CA LEU A 57 -6.68 6.84 5.87
C LEU A 57 -7.38 8.17 5.59
N ILE A 58 -8.32 8.53 6.44
CA ILE A 58 -9.07 9.79 6.35
C ILE A 58 -8.53 10.81 7.33
N ASP A 59 -8.62 12.09 6.98
CA ASP A 59 -8.42 13.20 7.88
C ASP A 59 -9.71 14.01 8.00
N THR A 60 -10.23 14.07 9.22
CA THR A 60 -11.49 14.75 9.54
C THR A 60 -11.31 16.26 9.72
N ALA A 61 -10.08 16.74 9.92
CA ALA A 61 -9.78 18.17 10.08
C ALA A 61 -9.53 18.91 8.75
N LEU A 62 -9.37 18.17 7.64
CA LEU A 62 -9.15 18.76 6.32
C LEU A 62 -10.46 19.15 5.66
N THR A 63 -10.47 20.34 5.07
CA THR A 63 -11.50 20.73 4.11
C THR A 63 -11.17 20.14 2.73
N PRO A 64 -12.14 19.48 2.05
CA PRO A 64 -11.93 18.92 0.72
C PRO A 64 -11.61 19.99 -0.34
N GLY A 65 -10.56 19.77 -1.11
CA GLY A 65 -10.29 20.48 -2.36
C GLY A 65 -11.07 19.88 -3.54
N SER A 66 -11.09 20.56 -4.69
CA SER A 66 -11.83 20.12 -5.89
C SER A 66 -11.42 18.75 -6.44
N CYS A 67 -10.14 18.37 -6.28
CA CYS A 67 -9.60 17.10 -6.75
C CYS A 67 -9.49 16.04 -5.66
N ASP A 68 -9.87 16.36 -4.42
CA ASP A 68 -9.73 15.44 -3.30
C ASP A 68 -10.78 14.32 -3.41
N THR A 69 -10.41 13.14 -2.92
CA THR A 69 -11.35 12.04 -2.73
C THR A 69 -11.83 12.07 -1.29
N VAL A 70 -13.13 11.94 -1.09
CA VAL A 70 -13.77 12.05 0.22
C VAL A 70 -14.50 10.77 0.58
N LEU A 71 -14.59 10.50 1.87
CA LEU A 71 -15.51 9.53 2.42
C LEU A 71 -16.76 10.26 2.89
N LEU A 72 -17.90 9.87 2.32
CA LEU A 72 -19.21 10.43 2.63
C LEU A 72 -20.06 9.37 3.31
N ARG A 73 -21.00 9.81 4.15
CA ARG A 73 -22.07 9.00 4.70
C ARG A 73 -23.40 9.58 4.25
N ASN A 74 -24.26 8.75 3.66
CA ASN A 74 -25.65 9.08 3.40
C ASN A 74 -26.51 8.02 4.10
N HIS A 75 -27.33 8.45 5.06
CA HIS A 75 -28.02 7.55 6.00
C HIS A 75 -27.03 6.56 6.65
N ASP A 76 -27.19 5.25 6.42
CA ASP A 76 -26.35 4.18 6.95
C ASP A 76 -25.31 3.67 5.93
N GLU A 77 -25.26 4.26 4.73
CA GLU A 77 -24.37 3.84 3.66
C GLU A 77 -23.17 4.79 3.53
N LEU A 78 -22.00 4.19 3.29
CA LEU A 78 -20.74 4.92 3.11
C LEU A 78 -20.34 4.91 1.63
N PHE A 79 -19.88 6.06 1.14
CA PHE A 79 -19.52 6.28 -0.25
C PHE A 79 -18.13 6.89 -0.37
N VAL A 80 -17.38 6.44 -1.38
CA VAL A 80 -16.06 6.98 -1.72
C VAL A 80 -16.13 7.59 -3.11
N MET A 81 -15.87 8.89 -3.22
CA MET A 81 -15.91 9.59 -4.50
C MET A 81 -15.05 10.86 -4.51
N LYS A 82 -14.79 11.40 -5.70
CA LYS A 82 -14.15 12.73 -5.81
C LYS A 82 -15.10 13.81 -5.35
N TRP A 83 -14.58 14.84 -4.70
CA TRP A 83 -15.35 15.98 -4.23
C TRP A 83 -16.05 16.72 -5.38
N SER A 84 -15.41 16.83 -6.55
CA SER A 84 -16.03 17.39 -7.76
C SER A 84 -17.33 16.69 -8.16
N ASP A 85 -17.37 15.38 -7.96
CA ASP A 85 -18.45 14.52 -8.43
C ASP A 85 -19.57 14.45 -7.38
N ALA A 86 -19.24 14.68 -6.11
CA ALA A 86 -20.21 14.73 -5.01
C ALA A 86 -21.27 15.81 -5.25
N ALA A 87 -20.88 17.01 -5.69
CA ALA A 87 -21.83 18.10 -5.94
C ALA A 87 -22.87 17.78 -7.03
N ALA A 88 -22.51 16.95 -8.02
CA ALA A 88 -23.42 16.50 -9.08
C ALA A 88 -24.28 15.30 -8.65
N HIS A 89 -23.87 14.56 -7.62
CA HIS A 89 -24.55 13.35 -7.17
C HIS A 89 -25.69 13.65 -6.18
N PHE A 90 -25.58 14.74 -5.42
CA PHE A 90 -26.53 15.09 -4.35
C PHE A 90 -27.40 16.32 -4.69
N SER A 91 -27.33 16.86 -5.91
CA SER A 91 -28.15 18.01 -6.32
C SER A 91 -29.64 17.69 -6.49
N ASP A 92 -29.99 16.41 -6.64
CA ASP A 92 -31.32 16.00 -7.09
C ASP A 92 -32.23 15.43 -5.99
N ASP A 93 -31.71 15.06 -4.82
CA ASP A 93 -32.50 14.52 -3.70
C ASP A 93 -32.55 15.51 -2.52
N PHE A 94 -33.70 16.18 -2.38
CA PHE A 94 -33.99 17.20 -1.37
C PHE A 94 -34.01 16.70 0.09
N ASP A 95 -33.81 15.39 0.33
CA ASP A 95 -33.86 14.75 1.66
C ASP A 95 -32.51 14.18 2.15
N CYS A 96 -31.39 14.31 1.42
CA CYS A 96 -30.15 13.66 1.83
C CYS A 96 -29.37 14.48 2.90
N GLU A 97 -29.37 13.99 4.15
CA GLU A 97 -28.37 14.40 5.15
C GLU A 97 -27.03 13.72 4.83
N THR A 98 -26.42 14.08 3.70
CA THR A 98 -25.09 13.57 3.35
C THR A 98 -24.04 14.29 4.19
N ILE A 99 -23.31 13.52 5.00
CA ILE A 99 -22.26 14.03 5.89
C ILE A 99 -20.90 13.64 5.31
N THR A 100 -20.02 14.62 5.15
CA THR A 100 -18.61 14.34 4.84
C THR A 100 -17.90 13.88 6.09
N LEU A 101 -17.38 12.65 6.09
CA LEU A 101 -16.63 12.11 7.21
C LEU A 101 -15.18 12.60 7.23
N GLY A 102 -14.57 12.77 6.06
CA GLY A 102 -13.21 13.30 5.95
C GLY A 102 -12.62 13.18 4.54
N VAL A 103 -11.44 13.78 4.37
CA VAL A 103 -10.65 13.69 3.14
C VAL A 103 -9.79 12.44 3.19
N ILE A 104 -9.83 11.61 2.14
CA ILE A 104 -8.97 10.42 2.02
C ILE A 104 -7.59 10.90 1.58
N THR A 105 -6.58 10.58 2.39
CA THR A 105 -5.18 10.99 2.16
C THR A 105 -4.34 9.85 1.58
N LEU A 106 -4.63 8.62 1.99
CA LEU A 106 -3.97 7.39 1.57
C LEU A 106 -5.01 6.27 1.48
N SER A 107 -4.93 5.42 0.44
CA SER A 107 -5.62 4.13 0.43
C SER A 107 -4.62 3.00 0.40
N ILE A 108 -4.93 1.93 1.11
CA ILE A 108 -4.08 0.76 1.30
C ILE A 108 -4.83 -0.42 0.72
N HIS A 109 -4.39 -0.87 -0.44
CA HIS A 109 -4.93 -2.06 -1.07
C HIS A 109 -4.19 -3.31 -0.58
N HIS A 110 -4.94 -4.32 -0.16
CA HIS A 110 -4.39 -5.57 0.38
C HIS A 110 -4.22 -6.61 -0.71
N LEU A 111 -2.96 -6.93 -1.04
CA LEU A 111 -2.60 -7.97 -2.03
C LEU A 111 -2.39 -9.34 -1.37
N LEU A 112 -2.21 -9.34 -0.06
CA LEU A 112 -2.18 -10.52 0.81
C LEU A 112 -3.22 -10.36 1.91
N LEU A 113 -3.71 -11.49 2.42
CA LEU A 113 -4.66 -11.54 3.52
C LEU A 113 -4.19 -10.67 4.70
N THR A 114 -5.05 -9.75 5.11
CA THR A 114 -4.82 -8.85 6.23
C THR A 114 -5.72 -9.21 7.40
N LYS A 115 -5.33 -8.76 8.59
CA LYS A 115 -6.23 -8.74 9.75
C LYS A 115 -7.22 -7.57 9.59
N PRO A 116 -8.39 -7.60 10.23
CA PRO A 116 -9.28 -6.44 10.26
C PRO A 116 -8.63 -5.26 10.98
N ILE A 117 -9.14 -4.05 10.74
CA ILE A 117 -8.69 -2.87 11.47
C ILE A 117 -9.05 -3.04 12.96
N PRO A 118 -8.12 -2.82 13.91
CA PRO A 118 -8.46 -2.78 15.33
C PRO A 118 -9.42 -1.63 15.66
N GLU A 119 -10.31 -1.81 16.62
CA GLU A 119 -11.16 -0.72 17.11
C GLU A 119 -10.28 0.43 17.64
N HIS A 120 -10.61 1.66 17.22
CA HIS A 120 -9.89 2.87 17.58
C HIS A 120 -10.76 4.11 17.31
N ASP A 121 -10.49 5.18 18.06
CA ASP A 121 -11.12 6.47 17.84
C ASP A 121 -10.34 7.33 16.85
N SER A 122 -9.00 7.31 16.96
CA SER A 122 -8.09 8.04 16.08
C SER A 122 -6.75 7.32 15.94
N LEU A 123 -5.89 7.82 15.04
CA LEU A 123 -4.54 7.27 14.86
C LEU A 123 -3.57 7.56 16.02
N SER A 124 -3.96 8.26 17.08
CA SER A 124 -3.12 8.32 18.30
C SER A 124 -2.98 6.97 19.00
N GLU A 125 -3.88 6.03 18.71
CA GLU A 125 -3.93 4.69 19.33
C GLU A 125 -3.31 3.61 18.45
N LEU A 126 -2.98 3.92 17.19
CA LEU A 126 -2.52 2.95 16.19
C LEU A 126 -1.17 3.35 15.59
N ASP A 127 -0.38 2.33 15.22
CA ASP A 127 0.87 2.49 14.49
C ASP A 127 0.77 1.80 13.12
N LEU A 128 0.80 2.58 12.03
CA LEU A 128 0.69 2.06 10.66
C LEU A 128 1.85 1.11 10.34
N ASP A 129 3.04 1.39 10.84
CA ASP A 129 4.21 0.55 10.59
C ASP A 129 4.04 -0.86 11.17
N SER A 130 3.46 -0.95 12.36
CA SER A 130 3.10 -2.23 12.99
C SER A 130 1.96 -2.93 12.25
N LEU A 131 0.92 -2.19 11.85
CA LEU A 131 -0.23 -2.76 11.13
C LEU A 131 0.14 -3.31 9.75
N LEU A 132 1.03 -2.63 9.03
CA LEU A 132 1.47 -2.99 7.67
C LEU A 132 2.74 -3.85 7.65
N ASN A 133 3.25 -4.24 8.83
CA ASN A 133 4.47 -5.02 9.02
C ASN A 133 5.71 -4.44 8.31
N THR A 134 5.87 -3.12 8.28
CA THR A 134 7.01 -2.46 7.60
C THR A 134 8.27 -2.42 8.44
N GLN A 135 8.17 -2.64 9.75
CA GLN A 135 9.33 -2.65 10.65
C GLN A 135 10.15 -3.95 10.59
N SER A 136 9.59 -5.00 9.96
CA SER A 136 10.31 -6.26 9.73
C SER A 136 11.58 -6.02 8.92
N TYR A 137 12.65 -6.72 9.27
CA TYR A 137 13.90 -6.71 8.51
C TYR A 137 13.75 -7.32 7.10
N SER A 138 12.65 -8.04 6.85
CA SER A 138 12.31 -8.62 5.56
C SER A 138 11.56 -7.65 4.64
N SER A 139 10.99 -6.58 5.20
CA SER A 139 10.12 -5.65 4.48
C SER A 139 10.92 -4.61 3.70
N LEU A 140 10.50 -4.36 2.46
CA LEU A 140 11.09 -3.38 1.56
C LEU A 140 9.97 -2.54 0.93
N LEU A 141 10.27 -1.27 0.67
CA LEU A 141 9.39 -0.40 -0.10
C LEU A 141 9.87 -0.30 -1.54
N CYS A 142 8.95 -0.45 -2.47
CA CYS A 142 9.19 -0.27 -3.90
C CYS A 142 8.16 0.72 -4.45
N LYS A 143 8.42 1.31 -5.62
CA LYS A 143 7.43 2.13 -6.32
C LYS A 143 6.94 1.36 -7.53
N ALA A 144 5.62 1.24 -7.69
CA ALA A 144 5.01 0.62 -8.84
C ALA A 144 5.20 1.48 -10.10
N GLU A 145 5.37 0.83 -11.24
CA GLU A 145 5.45 1.48 -12.54
C GLU A 145 4.64 0.68 -13.58
N GLY A 146 3.95 1.40 -14.46
CA GLY A 146 3.11 0.83 -15.49
C GLY A 146 1.69 0.50 -15.03
N ASN A 147 0.95 -0.19 -15.91
CA ASN A 147 -0.52 -0.34 -15.79
C ASN A 147 -0.99 -1.80 -15.72
N SER A 148 -0.07 -2.77 -15.62
CA SER A 148 -0.42 -4.19 -15.69
C SER A 148 -1.21 -4.69 -14.48
N MET A 149 -1.07 -4.02 -13.34
CA MET A 149 -1.73 -4.40 -12.09
C MET A 149 -2.92 -3.47 -11.74
N LEU A 150 -3.41 -2.71 -12.73
CA LEU A 150 -4.65 -1.95 -12.59
C LEU A 150 -5.85 -2.88 -12.40
N PRO A 151 -6.91 -2.41 -11.73
CA PRO A 151 -7.14 -1.04 -11.25
C PRO A 151 -6.53 -0.72 -9.87
N PHE A 152 -6.13 -1.73 -9.11
CA PHE A 152 -5.80 -1.56 -7.68
C PHE A 152 -4.37 -1.14 -7.41
N VAL A 153 -3.44 -1.51 -8.29
CA VAL A 153 -2.05 -1.04 -8.23
C VAL A 153 -1.79 -0.14 -9.43
N ALA A 154 -1.66 1.15 -9.15
CA ALA A 154 -1.39 2.18 -10.14
C ALA A 154 0.10 2.55 -10.18
N SER A 155 0.54 3.05 -11.34
CA SER A 155 1.88 3.64 -11.46
C SER A 155 2.05 4.78 -10.45
N GLY A 156 3.11 4.72 -9.65
CA GLY A 156 3.38 5.67 -8.56
C GLY A 156 3.00 5.19 -7.17
N ASP A 157 2.21 4.12 -7.03
CA ASP A 157 1.90 3.52 -5.73
C ASP A 157 3.17 3.01 -5.04
N LEU A 158 3.20 3.07 -3.71
CA LEU A 158 4.26 2.45 -2.91
C LEU A 158 3.86 1.02 -2.54
N LEU A 159 4.71 0.06 -2.83
CA LEU A 159 4.49 -1.35 -2.56
C LEU A 159 5.25 -1.78 -1.31
N VAL A 160 4.57 -2.45 -0.39
CA VAL A 160 5.18 -3.12 0.76
C VAL A 160 5.51 -4.56 0.38
N LEU A 161 6.77 -4.81 0.05
CA LEU A 161 7.29 -6.14 -0.28
C LEU A 161 7.77 -6.85 0.98
N ASP A 162 7.41 -8.12 1.16
CA ASP A 162 7.91 -8.98 2.23
C ASP A 162 8.61 -10.21 1.63
N ARG A 163 9.88 -10.40 2.01
CA ARG A 163 10.74 -11.47 1.49
C ARG A 163 10.68 -12.76 2.30
N GLN A 164 10.02 -12.76 3.45
CA GLN A 164 9.93 -13.93 4.34
C GLN A 164 8.56 -14.60 4.30
N VAL A 165 7.57 -13.99 3.65
CA VAL A 165 6.26 -14.59 3.48
C VAL A 165 6.34 -15.76 2.50
N GLU A 166 5.72 -16.87 2.89
CA GLU A 166 5.50 -17.99 1.99
C GLU A 166 4.50 -17.55 0.91
N ILE A 167 4.96 -17.56 -0.33
CA ILE A 167 4.11 -17.25 -1.48
C ILE A 167 3.17 -18.42 -1.69
N VAL A 168 1.90 -18.15 -1.98
CA VAL A 168 0.88 -19.14 -2.33
C VAL A 168 0.23 -18.79 -3.68
N GLU A 169 -0.77 -19.58 -4.06
CA GLU A 169 -1.54 -19.40 -5.28
C GLU A 169 -2.28 -18.04 -5.27
N GLY A 170 -2.20 -17.29 -6.38
CA GLY A 170 -2.87 -15.99 -6.54
C GLY A 170 -2.12 -14.79 -5.95
N ASP A 171 -1.04 -15.01 -5.19
CA ASP A 171 -0.25 -13.94 -4.59
C ASP A 171 0.41 -13.05 -5.64
N ALA A 172 0.39 -11.74 -5.41
CA ALA A 172 1.16 -10.78 -6.19
C ALA A 172 2.62 -10.77 -5.71
N VAL A 173 3.57 -11.02 -6.61
CA VAL A 173 4.99 -11.09 -6.29
C VAL A 173 5.82 -10.19 -7.19
N ILE A 174 6.90 -9.67 -6.63
CA ILE A 174 7.96 -9.05 -7.42
C ILE A 174 8.96 -10.15 -7.80
N LEU A 175 9.23 -10.30 -9.08
CA LEU A 175 10.20 -11.26 -9.61
C LEU A 175 10.98 -10.66 -10.77
N VAL A 176 12.15 -11.22 -11.05
CA VAL A 176 12.89 -10.98 -12.29
C VAL A 176 12.52 -12.09 -13.27
N LEU A 177 11.94 -11.72 -14.40
CA LEU A 177 11.62 -12.60 -15.53
C LEU A 177 12.49 -12.18 -16.71
N ASN A 178 13.36 -13.05 -17.19
CA ASN A 178 14.21 -12.80 -18.37
C ASN A 178 14.97 -11.45 -18.30
N ASN A 179 15.47 -11.12 -17.11
CA ASN A 179 16.21 -9.90 -16.75
C ASN A 179 15.36 -8.64 -16.55
N GLU A 180 14.03 -8.75 -16.59
CA GLU A 180 13.11 -7.64 -16.30
C GLU A 180 12.46 -7.81 -14.94
N LEU A 181 12.47 -6.76 -14.11
CA LEU A 181 11.78 -6.76 -12.83
C LEU A 181 10.29 -6.47 -13.05
N VAL A 182 9.44 -7.42 -12.68
CA VAL A 182 7.99 -7.35 -12.90
C VAL A 182 7.21 -7.66 -11.62
N LEU A 183 6.00 -7.11 -11.53
CA LEU A 183 4.99 -7.48 -10.56
C LEU A 183 3.90 -8.28 -11.27
N LYS A 184 3.65 -9.51 -10.81
CA LYS A 184 2.63 -10.42 -11.37
C LYS A 184 2.01 -11.27 -10.27
N ARG A 185 0.79 -11.77 -10.53
CA ARG A 185 0.21 -12.86 -9.76
C ARG A 185 0.77 -14.19 -10.23
N ILE A 186 0.97 -15.10 -9.29
CA ILE A 186 1.40 -16.46 -9.58
C ILE A 186 0.19 -17.39 -9.67
N ASP A 187 0.18 -18.21 -10.72
CA ASP A 187 -0.53 -19.48 -10.75
C ASP A 187 0.48 -20.62 -10.81
N ARG A 188 0.60 -21.34 -9.69
CA ARG A 188 1.57 -22.44 -9.49
C ARG A 188 1.11 -23.71 -10.17
N GLU A 189 -0.19 -23.97 -10.19
CA GLU A 189 -0.76 -25.19 -10.75
C GLU A 189 -0.52 -25.24 -12.26
N ASN A 190 -0.77 -24.13 -12.95
CA ASN A 190 -0.62 -24.00 -14.40
C ASN A 190 0.73 -23.39 -14.82
N ARG A 191 1.55 -22.95 -13.85
CA ARG A 191 2.85 -22.26 -14.06
C ARG A 191 2.68 -20.99 -14.89
N LEU A 192 1.72 -20.16 -14.51
CA LEU A 192 1.41 -18.90 -15.19
C LEU A 192 1.80 -17.71 -14.32
N LEU A 193 2.16 -16.62 -14.98
CA LEU A 193 2.28 -15.30 -14.40
C LEU A 193 1.25 -14.41 -15.09
N TYR A 194 0.29 -13.90 -14.33
CA TYR A 194 -0.78 -13.08 -14.87
C TYR A 194 -0.85 -11.73 -14.16
N SER A 195 -1.64 -10.82 -14.72
CA SER A 195 -1.78 -9.46 -14.21
C SER A 195 -3.25 -9.19 -13.88
N ASP A 196 -3.51 -8.26 -12.96
CA ASP A 196 -4.89 -7.86 -12.62
C ASP A 196 -5.59 -7.12 -13.76
N ASN A 197 -4.81 -6.49 -14.65
CA ASN A 197 -5.34 -5.86 -15.85
C ASN A 197 -5.50 -6.91 -16.97
N PRO A 198 -6.74 -7.22 -17.41
CA PRO A 198 -6.99 -8.22 -18.44
C PRO A 198 -6.41 -7.89 -19.81
N SER A 199 -6.04 -6.63 -20.06
CA SER A 199 -5.39 -6.21 -21.31
C SER A 199 -3.95 -6.68 -21.44
N PHE A 200 -3.36 -7.29 -20.39
CA PHE A 200 -2.01 -7.83 -20.40
C PHE A 200 -2.05 -9.35 -20.52
N GLU A 201 -1.27 -9.89 -21.45
CA GLU A 201 -1.21 -11.33 -21.67
C GLU A 201 -0.63 -12.07 -20.46
N THR A 202 -1.20 -13.24 -20.20
CA THR A 202 -0.66 -14.18 -19.21
C THR A 202 0.58 -14.84 -19.77
N HIS A 203 1.67 -14.83 -19.01
CA HIS A 203 2.93 -15.45 -19.41
C HIS A 203 3.01 -16.88 -18.85
N GLN A 204 3.12 -17.87 -19.72
CA GLN A 204 3.37 -19.24 -19.29
C GLN A 204 4.87 -19.49 -19.09
N VAL A 205 5.25 -19.79 -17.85
CA VAL A 205 6.64 -20.03 -17.47
C VAL A 205 7.11 -21.36 -18.06
N ASN A 206 8.16 -21.29 -18.86
CA ASN A 206 8.77 -22.45 -19.50
C ASN A 206 10.23 -22.65 -19.04
N LYS A 207 10.88 -23.73 -19.51
CA LYS A 207 12.24 -24.10 -19.09
C LYS A 207 13.33 -23.11 -19.54
N ASN A 208 13.07 -22.29 -20.54
CA ASN A 208 14.02 -21.29 -21.03
C ASN A 208 13.94 -19.98 -20.24
N ASP A 209 12.86 -19.78 -19.48
CA ASP A 209 12.66 -18.57 -18.69
C ASP A 209 13.60 -18.57 -17.48
N LYS A 210 14.25 -17.43 -17.27
CA LYS A 210 15.01 -17.16 -16.05
C LYS A 210 14.10 -16.42 -15.08
N VAL A 211 13.60 -17.14 -14.08
CA VAL A 211 12.72 -16.60 -13.05
C VAL A 211 13.44 -16.55 -11.72
N LYS A 212 13.45 -15.38 -11.08
CA LYS A 212 13.93 -15.19 -9.70
C LYS A 212 12.93 -14.36 -8.92
N VAL A 213 12.29 -14.97 -7.94
CA VAL A 213 11.35 -14.25 -7.06
C VAL A 213 12.12 -13.43 -6.02
N HIS A 214 11.72 -12.18 -5.84
CA HIS A 214 12.27 -11.28 -4.82
C HIS A 214 11.45 -11.29 -3.52
N GLY A 215 10.12 -11.38 -3.61
CA GLY A 215 9.23 -11.46 -2.44
C GLY A 215 7.76 -11.27 -2.83
N ALA A 216 6.87 -11.43 -1.84
CA ALA A 216 5.43 -11.21 -1.99
C ALA A 216 5.07 -9.77 -1.64
N VAL A 217 4.16 -9.15 -2.40
CA VAL A 217 3.67 -7.80 -2.08
C VAL A 217 2.49 -7.92 -1.13
N ARG A 218 2.60 -7.33 0.06
CA ARG A 218 1.52 -7.33 1.05
C ARG A 218 0.49 -6.25 0.76
N HIS A 219 0.96 -5.04 0.45
CA HIS A 219 0.12 -3.85 0.33
C HIS A 219 0.57 -2.97 -0.83
N SER A 220 -0.40 -2.32 -1.49
CA SER A 220 -0.19 -1.16 -2.34
C SER A 220 -0.71 0.09 -1.65
N LEU A 221 0.13 1.11 -1.50
CA LEU A 221 -0.19 2.37 -0.84
C LEU A 221 -0.34 3.45 -1.92
N LYS A 222 -1.57 3.89 -2.15
CA LYS A 222 -1.91 4.95 -3.08
C LYS A 222 -2.08 6.26 -2.34
N ILE A 223 -1.22 7.23 -2.66
CA ILE A 223 -1.19 8.54 -2.03
C ILE A 223 -2.10 9.48 -2.82
N TRP A 224 -3.23 9.86 -2.22
CA TRP A 224 -4.21 10.78 -2.81
C TRP A 224 -3.82 12.22 -2.59
N ARG A 225 -3.39 12.54 -1.38
CA ARG A 225 -2.94 13.87 -0.99
C ARG A 225 -1.55 13.76 -0.41
N LYS A 226 -0.57 14.36 -1.07
CA LYS A 226 0.82 14.35 -0.60
C LYS A 226 0.86 14.96 0.82
N PRO A 227 1.42 14.25 1.81
CA PRO A 227 1.67 14.81 3.12
C PRO A 227 2.52 16.07 2.97
N LYS A 228 2.19 17.13 3.71
CA LYS A 228 2.94 18.40 3.69
C LYS A 228 4.42 18.23 4.07
N CYS A 229 4.76 17.11 4.72
CA CYS A 229 6.08 16.82 5.26
C CYS A 229 7.00 16.02 4.31
N LEU A 230 6.55 15.59 3.12
CA LEU A 230 7.44 14.99 2.14
C LEU A 230 8.21 16.09 1.37
N PRO A 231 9.55 16.08 1.37
CA PRO A 231 10.32 17.03 0.56
C PRO A 231 9.99 16.83 -0.93
N SER A 232 9.86 17.96 -1.62
CA SER A 232 9.57 18.06 -3.06
C SER A 232 10.60 17.38 -3.94
#